data_AF-A0A9D9FTQ7-F1
#
_entry.id   AF-A0A9D9FTQ7-F1
#
_cell.length_a   1.000
_cell.length_b   1.000
_cell.length_c   1.000
_cell.angle_alpha   90.00
_cell.angle_beta   90.00
_cell.angle_gamma   90.00
#
_symmetry.space_group_name_H-M   'P 1'
#
loop_
_entity.id
_entity.type
_entity.pdbx_description
1 polymer ?
#
loop_
_entity_poly.entity_id
_entity_poly.type
_entity_poly.pdbx_seq_one_letter_code
_entity_poly.pdbx_strand_id
1 'polypeptide(L)' 'KTRRLLGCHIVGEGATELVHIGQAVLNLKGTLEYFVENTFNYPTLAEAYKIAALDAWNRMPPLED' A
#
# COMPACT_ATOMS: atom_id res chain seq x y z
N LYS A 1 -0.21 17.80 -0.56
CA LYS A 1 -0.12 16.76 0.52
C LYS A 1 0.72 15.58 0.02
N THR A 2 1.70 15.04 0.77
CA THR A 2 2.76 14.16 0.22
C THR A 2 2.40 12.70 -0.10
N ARG A 3 1.14 12.25 0.11
CA ARG A 3 0.71 10.83 -0.05
C ARG A 3 1.58 9.78 0.66
N ARG A 4 2.37 10.22 1.65
CA ARG A 4 3.23 9.35 2.44
C ARG A 4 2.39 8.34 3.21
N LEU A 5 2.83 7.08 3.22
CA LEU A 5 2.21 6.06 4.07
C LEU A 5 2.46 6.42 5.55
N LEU A 6 1.39 6.47 6.34
CA LEU A 6 1.46 6.80 7.78
C LEU A 6 1.16 5.61 8.68
N GLY A 7 0.56 4.55 8.13
CA GLY A 7 0.23 3.33 8.84
C GLY A 7 -0.33 2.29 7.87
N CYS A 8 -0.31 1.03 8.31
CA CYS A 8 -0.88 -0.09 7.59
C CYS A 8 -1.50 -1.05 8.59
N HIS A 9 -2.68 -1.56 8.26
CA HIS A 9 -3.35 -2.61 9.01
C HIS A 9 -3.77 -3.70 8.02
N ILE A 10 -3.68 -4.94 8.46
CA ILE A 10 -4.14 -6.09 7.68
C ILE A 10 -4.84 -7.07 8.62
N VAL A 11 -5.96 -7.60 8.16
CA VAL A 11 -6.79 -8.56 8.90
C VAL A 11 -7.16 -9.67 7.92
N GLY A 12 -6.91 -10.92 8.30
CA GLY A 12 -7.18 -12.08 7.46
C GLY A 12 -6.10 -13.15 7.57
N GLU A 13 -6.21 -14.17 6.74
CA GLU A 13 -5.22 -15.24 6.61
C GLU A 13 -3.88 -14.66 6.12
N GLY A 14 -2.76 -15.13 6.70
CA GLY A 14 -1.43 -14.65 6.34
C GLY A 14 -1.14 -13.20 6.72
N ALA A 15 -1.95 -12.56 7.57
CA ALA A 15 -1.78 -11.16 7.96
C ALA A 15 -0.37 -10.85 8.49
N THR A 16 0.17 -11.74 9.33
CA THR A 16 1.53 -11.64 9.89
C THR A 16 2.62 -11.73 8.83
N GLU A 17 2.38 -12.45 7.76
CA GLU A 17 3.26 -12.69 6.62
C GLU A 17 3.15 -11.56 5.59
N LEU A 18 2.15 -10.70 5.67
CA LEU A 18 1.88 -9.66 4.69
C LEU A 18 2.08 -8.25 5.26
N VAL A 19 1.88 -8.04 6.57
CA VAL A 19 2.01 -6.72 7.22
C VAL A 19 3.40 -6.12 7.04
N HIS A 20 4.43 -6.96 6.90
CA HIS A 20 5.81 -6.52 6.72
C HIS A 20 6.03 -5.70 5.44
N ILE A 21 5.22 -5.91 4.39
CA ILE A 21 5.29 -5.13 3.14
C ILE A 21 4.94 -3.66 3.45
N GLY A 22 3.82 -3.42 4.12
CA GLY A 22 3.41 -2.09 4.56
C GLY A 22 4.40 -1.46 5.53
N GLN A 23 4.94 -2.24 6.48
CA GLN A 23 5.95 -1.77 7.42
C GLN A 23 7.25 -1.35 6.73
N ALA A 24 7.71 -2.09 5.71
CA ALA A 24 8.91 -1.73 4.95
C ALA A 24 8.74 -0.39 4.23
N VAL A 25 7.61 -0.18 3.55
CA VAL A 25 7.31 1.09 2.86
C VAL A 25 7.19 2.24 3.86
N LEU A 26 6.55 2.01 5.00
CA LEU A 26 6.41 3.00 6.08
C LEU A 26 7.79 3.43 6.61
N ASN A 27 8.67 2.47 6.91
CA ASN A 27 10.01 2.71 7.43
C ASN A 27 10.91 3.44 6.43
N LEU A 28 10.76 3.13 5.14
CA LEU A 28 11.46 3.81 4.05
C LEU A 28 10.84 5.17 3.69
N LYS A 29 9.82 5.62 4.43
CA LYS A 29 9.07 6.86 4.18
C LYS A 29 8.46 6.92 2.78
N GLY A 30 8.11 5.75 2.23
CA GLY A 30 7.48 5.61 0.92
C GLY A 30 6.06 6.15 0.87
N THR A 31 5.53 6.22 -0.34
CA THR A 31 4.23 6.81 -0.64
C THR A 31 3.26 5.76 -1.20
N LEU A 32 2.01 6.17 -1.40
CA LEU A 32 0.95 5.36 -2.00
C LEU A 32 1.35 4.78 -3.37
N GLU A 33 2.06 5.58 -4.16
CA GLU A 33 2.54 5.26 -5.52
C GLU A 33 3.30 3.93 -5.56
N TYR A 34 4.09 3.61 -4.53
CA TYR A 34 4.83 2.34 -4.45
C TYR A 34 3.91 1.13 -4.68
N PHE A 35 2.75 1.09 -4.04
CA PHE A 35 1.85 -0.05 -4.14
C PHE A 35 1.09 -0.10 -5.47
N VAL A 36 0.83 1.06 -6.07
CA VAL A 36 0.17 1.17 -7.38
C VAL A 36 1.11 0.70 -8.50
N GLU A 37 2.36 1.12 -8.43
CA GLU A 37 3.34 0.89 -9.48
C GLU A 37 4.04 -0.47 -9.36
N ASN A 38 4.27 -0.96 -8.13
CA ASN A 38 5.01 -2.20 -7.91
C ASN A 38 4.23 -3.43 -8.41
N THR A 39 4.93 -4.37 -9.05
CA THR A 39 4.36 -5.66 -9.46
C THR A 39 4.35 -6.61 -8.27
N PHE A 40 3.16 -7.07 -7.89
CA PHE A 40 2.99 -8.13 -6.90
C PHE A 40 2.92 -9.49 -7.60
N ASN A 41 3.35 -10.53 -6.90
CA ASN A 41 3.24 -11.91 -7.34
C ASN A 41 1.76 -12.37 -7.39
N TYR A 42 1.41 -13.12 -8.43
CA TYR A 42 0.05 -13.59 -8.69
C TYR A 42 0.02 -15.12 -8.92
N PRO A 43 -0.94 -15.87 -8.33
CA PRO A 43 -1.98 -15.44 -7.39
C PRO A 43 -1.46 -15.41 -5.94
N THR A 44 -1.58 -14.27 -5.23
CA THR A 44 -1.31 -14.19 -3.78
C THR A 44 -2.13 -13.12 -3.07
N LEU A 45 -2.28 -13.25 -1.75
CA LEU A 45 -2.92 -12.24 -0.90
C LEU A 45 -2.16 -10.90 -0.84
N ALA A 46 -0.89 -10.86 -1.24
CA ALA A 46 -0.12 -9.61 -1.29
C ALA A 46 -0.71 -8.59 -2.28
N GLU A 47 -1.47 -9.06 -3.29
CA GLU A 47 -2.22 -8.21 -4.21
C GLU A 47 -3.18 -7.24 -3.49
N ALA A 48 -3.64 -7.57 -2.28
CA ALA A 48 -4.50 -6.69 -1.48
C ALA A 48 -3.90 -5.29 -1.28
N TYR A 49 -2.57 -5.15 -1.22
CA TYR A 49 -1.92 -3.85 -1.14
C TYR A 49 -2.13 -3.00 -2.39
N LYS A 50 -2.03 -3.61 -3.58
CA LYS A 50 -2.29 -2.93 -4.85
C LYS A 50 -3.75 -2.51 -4.96
N ILE A 51 -4.67 -3.38 -4.60
CA ILE A 51 -6.11 -3.06 -4.60
C ILE A 51 -6.43 -1.92 -3.64
N ALA A 52 -5.93 -1.99 -2.40
CA ALA A 52 -6.11 -0.93 -1.41
C ALA A 52 -5.51 0.41 -1.87
N ALA A 53 -4.35 0.38 -2.52
CA ALA A 53 -3.70 1.59 -3.00
C ALA A 53 -4.44 2.23 -4.19
N LEU A 54 -4.97 1.43 -5.11
CA LEU A 54 -5.82 1.90 -6.20
C LEU A 54 -7.14 2.50 -5.69
N ASP A 55 -7.78 1.88 -4.70
CA ASP A 55 -8.99 2.45 -4.07
C ASP A 55 -8.69 3.79 -3.41
N ALA A 56 -7.59 3.89 -2.66
CA ALA A 56 -7.15 5.15 -2.07
C ALA A 56 -6.82 6.19 -3.15
N TRP A 57 -6.13 5.82 -4.23
CA TRP A 57 -5.78 6.70 -5.33
C TRP A 57 -7.00 7.37 -5.94
N ASN A 58 -8.07 6.61 -6.16
CA ASN A 58 -9.31 7.11 -6.75
C ASN A 58 -10.10 8.04 -5.82
N ARG A 59 -9.86 7.97 -4.50
CA ARG A 59 -10.56 8.78 -3.49
C ARG A 59 -9.77 10.01 -3.04
N MET A 60 -8.48 10.05 -3.31
CA MET A 60 -7.62 11.15 -2.90
C MET A 60 -7.77 12.34 -3.84
N PRO A 61 -7.76 13.58 -3.31
CA PRO A 61 -7.68 14.76 -4.17
C PRO A 61 -6.35 14.78 -4.95
N PRO A 62 -6.30 15.51 -6.06
CA PRO A 62 -5.05 15.80 -6.75
C PRO A 62 -4.00 16.37 -5.80
N LEU A 63 -2.74 16.14 -6.09
CA LEU A 63 -1.66 16.82 -5.39
C LEU A 63 -1.77 18.31 -5.72
N GLU A 64 -1.97 19.14 -4.71
CA GLU A 64 -1.76 20.59 -4.82
C GLU A 64 -0.25 20.84 -4.93
N ASP A 65 0.12 21.68 -5.90
CA ASP A 65 1.50 22.13 -6.19
C ASP A 65 2.13 22.92 -5.02
#